data_AF-A0A9E0ET54-F1
#
_entry.id   AF-A0A9E0ET54-F1
#
_cell.length_a   1.000
_cell.length_b   1.000
_cell.length_c   1.000
_cell.angle_alpha   90.00
_cell.angle_beta   90.00
_cell.angle_gamma   90.00
#
_symmetry.space_group_name_H-M   'P 1'
#
loop_
_entity.id
_entity.type
_entity.pdbx_description
1 polymer ?
#
loop_
_entity_poly.entity_id
_entity_poly.type
_entity_poly.pdbx_seq_one_letter_code
_entity_poly.pdbx_strand_id
1 'polypeptide(L)'
;MNDPKTAASAIDRSYTLADFDFELPNELIAQHPTPERSSSKLLDGTGAQAVHRIFRDLPELLQAGDLLVFNDTKVVKARLFGEKPTGGKVELLIERVLTGNQVVAHMRVSKKPQPGETLWMAGGAFSATLLGRWPEKDGALFRFVLSNDSGDDPYQLMDKHGHVPLPPYITHVDEADDVRRYQTVFAKNPGAVAAPTAALHFDEALLTALDQQGVERASITLHVGAGTFQPVKTENISEHVMHFERYSIDPATLEKISQCKARGGKIVAVGTTSVRALETWAKTGETQGDTNIFITPGFDFKIVDKLITNFHLPKSSLMMLVSAFAGHAHIMNLYKVAIDQNYRFFSYGDAMLLQKASQGEI
;
A
#
# COMPACT_ATOMS: atom_id res chain seq x y z
N MET A 1 -25.79 -2.68 50.78
CA MET A 1 -24.67 -3.59 50.43
C MET A 1 -24.73 -3.78 48.94
N ASN A 2 -23.92 -3.03 48.19
CA ASN A 2 -23.81 -3.16 46.75
C ASN A 2 -22.55 -4.00 46.48
N ASP A 3 -22.74 -5.12 45.77
CA ASP A 3 -21.67 -5.99 45.28
C ASP A 3 -21.02 -5.36 44.03
N PRO A 4 -19.71 -5.10 44.01
CA PRO A 4 -18.99 -4.75 42.80
C PRO A 4 -18.17 -5.96 42.33
N LYS A 5 -18.72 -6.77 41.43
CA LYS A 5 -17.95 -7.76 40.67
C LYS A 5 -18.40 -7.73 39.22
N THR A 6 -17.61 -7.04 38.40
CA THR A 6 -16.92 -7.54 37.19
C THR A 6 -16.63 -6.36 36.26
N ALA A 7 -15.60 -5.58 36.57
CA ALA A 7 -14.82 -4.93 35.53
C ALA A 7 -13.68 -5.90 35.20
N ALA A 8 -13.86 -6.71 34.16
CA ALA A 8 -12.75 -7.47 33.60
C ALA A 8 -11.73 -6.45 33.08
N SER A 9 -10.57 -6.39 33.74
CA SER A 9 -9.40 -5.69 33.23
C SER A 9 -9.07 -6.28 31.85
N ALA A 10 -9.12 -5.44 30.81
CA ALA A 10 -8.52 -5.77 29.53
C ALA A 10 -7.04 -6.03 29.81
N ILE A 11 -6.62 -7.29 29.70
CA ILE A 11 -5.23 -7.68 29.85
C ILE A 11 -4.54 -7.14 28.60
N ASP A 12 -3.57 -6.25 28.79
CA ASP A 12 -2.71 -5.71 27.73
C ASP A 12 -1.90 -6.87 27.13
N ARG A 13 -2.47 -7.54 26.12
CA ARG A 13 -1.81 -8.64 25.43
C ARG A 13 -0.68 -8.05 24.60
N SER A 14 0.55 -8.37 24.99
CA SER A 14 1.71 -8.10 24.14
C SER A 14 1.68 -9.04 22.94
N TYR A 15 1.71 -8.47 21.73
CA TYR A 15 1.77 -9.22 20.48
C TYR A 15 3.23 -9.36 20.00
N THR A 16 3.55 -10.56 19.54
CA THR A 16 4.84 -10.93 18.91
C THR A 16 4.65 -11.12 17.41
N LEU A 17 5.75 -11.21 16.66
CA LEU A 17 5.70 -11.50 15.24
C LEU A 17 5.00 -12.84 14.95
N ALA A 18 5.22 -13.85 15.79
CA ALA A 18 4.60 -15.17 15.66
C ALA A 18 3.07 -15.16 15.78
N ASP A 19 2.48 -14.21 16.51
CA ASP A 19 1.02 -14.08 16.60
C ASP A 19 0.35 -13.77 15.25
N PHE A 20 1.10 -13.23 14.28
CA PHE A 20 0.61 -12.90 12.93
C PHE A 20 1.03 -13.92 11.88
N ASP A 21 1.47 -15.11 12.30
CA ASP A 21 1.83 -16.19 11.39
C ASP A 21 0.61 -17.03 10.99
N PHE A 22 0.64 -17.53 9.76
CA PHE A 22 -0.30 -18.53 9.26
C PHE A 22 0.31 -19.23 8.05
N GLU A 23 -0.10 -20.47 7.80
CA GLU A 23 0.34 -21.22 6.63
C GLU A 23 -0.43 -20.75 5.40
N LEU A 24 0.28 -20.28 4.38
CA LEU A 24 -0.31 -19.88 3.10
C LEU A 24 0.22 -20.78 1.99
N PRO A 25 -0.63 -21.63 1.38
CA PRO A 25 -0.24 -22.42 0.21
C PRO A 25 0.17 -21.52 -0.96
N ASN A 26 1.29 -21.85 -1.61
CA ASN A 26 1.88 -21.02 -2.68
C ASN A 26 0.93 -20.89 -3.90
N GLU A 27 0.10 -21.88 -4.15
CA GLU A 27 -0.91 -21.90 -5.21
C GLU A 27 -2.01 -20.86 -5.02
N LEU A 28 -2.22 -20.35 -3.79
CA LEU A 28 -3.19 -19.29 -3.51
C LEU A 28 -2.61 -17.88 -3.78
N ILE A 29 -1.31 -17.76 -4.05
CA ILE A 29 -0.64 -16.49 -4.37
C ILE A 29 -0.93 -16.12 -5.83
N ALA A 30 -1.79 -15.12 -6.05
CA ALA A 30 -2.14 -14.70 -7.40
C ALA A 30 -0.94 -14.13 -8.16
N GLN A 31 -0.56 -14.80 -9.25
CA GLN A 31 0.47 -14.31 -10.18
C GLN A 31 -0.10 -13.30 -11.20
N HIS A 32 -1.38 -13.42 -11.55
CA HIS A 32 -2.06 -12.51 -12.48
C HIS A 32 -3.43 -12.07 -11.92
N PRO A 33 -3.89 -10.86 -12.28
CA PRO A 33 -5.22 -10.39 -11.90
C PRO A 33 -6.31 -11.16 -12.66
N THR A 34 -7.55 -11.12 -12.16
CA THR A 34 -8.72 -11.61 -12.90
C THR A 34 -8.89 -10.85 -14.23
N PRO A 35 -9.50 -11.45 -15.27
CA PRO A 35 -9.77 -10.75 -16.53
C PRO A 35 -10.57 -9.46 -16.33
N GLU A 36 -11.65 -9.53 -15.55
CA GLU A 36 -12.44 -8.37 -15.12
C GLU A 36 -12.06 -7.94 -13.71
N ARG A 37 -11.84 -6.63 -13.49
CA ARG A 37 -11.42 -6.09 -12.19
C ARG A 37 -12.43 -6.42 -11.09
N SER A 38 -13.71 -6.19 -11.34
CA SER A 38 -14.80 -6.41 -10.36
C SER A 38 -15.26 -7.86 -10.22
N SER A 39 -14.61 -8.81 -10.90
CA SER A 39 -14.95 -10.25 -10.81
C SER A 39 -14.20 -11.01 -9.72
N SER A 40 -13.27 -10.36 -9.01
CA SER A 40 -12.58 -10.97 -7.87
C SER A 40 -13.55 -11.34 -6.75
N LYS A 41 -13.20 -12.34 -5.94
CA LYS A 41 -14.00 -12.66 -4.75
C LYS A 41 -13.90 -11.50 -3.75
N LEU A 42 -14.96 -11.31 -2.98
CA LEU A 42 -14.99 -10.42 -1.82
C LEU A 42 -15.36 -11.26 -0.59
N LEU A 43 -14.53 -11.22 0.44
CA LEU A 43 -14.88 -11.73 1.76
C LEU A 43 -15.41 -10.58 2.61
N ASP A 44 -16.71 -10.59 2.86
CA ASP A 44 -17.36 -9.63 3.75
C ASP A 44 -17.15 -10.10 5.20
N GLY A 45 -16.20 -9.46 5.87
CA GLY A 45 -15.82 -9.70 7.26
C GLY A 45 -16.36 -8.63 8.21
N THR A 46 -17.42 -7.92 7.82
CA THR A 46 -18.00 -6.84 8.64
C THR A 46 -18.82 -7.34 9.83
N GLY A 47 -19.32 -8.58 9.75
CA GLY A 47 -20.03 -9.25 10.84
C GLY A 47 -19.19 -10.35 11.51
N ALA A 48 -19.78 -11.00 12.51
CA ALA A 48 -19.14 -12.11 13.24
C ALA A 48 -18.90 -13.35 12.36
N GLN A 49 -19.72 -13.55 11.34
CA GLN A 49 -19.55 -14.60 10.34
C GLN A 49 -19.10 -14.01 9.02
N ALA A 50 -18.15 -14.68 8.37
CA ALA A 50 -17.68 -14.30 7.05
C ALA A 50 -18.76 -14.61 6.00
N VAL A 51 -19.02 -13.65 5.11
CA VAL A 51 -19.95 -13.84 3.98
C VAL A 51 -19.16 -13.79 2.67
N HIS A 52 -19.35 -14.80 1.84
CA HIS A 52 -18.69 -14.91 0.54
C HIS A 52 -19.50 -14.17 -0.53
N ARG A 53 -18.86 -13.24 -1.23
CA ARG A 53 -19.46 -12.38 -2.26
C ARG A 53 -18.54 -12.25 -3.46
N ILE A 54 -18.99 -11.53 -4.48
CA ILE A 54 -18.14 -11.06 -5.58
C ILE A 54 -17.94 -9.55 -5.40
N PHE A 55 -16.79 -9.02 -5.83
CA PHE A 55 -16.46 -7.61 -5.62
C PHE A 55 -17.46 -6.64 -6.24
N ARG A 56 -18.12 -7.02 -7.36
CA ARG A 56 -19.20 -6.23 -7.95
C ARG A 56 -20.44 -6.04 -7.06
N ASP A 57 -20.60 -6.87 -6.02
CA ASP A 57 -21.70 -6.75 -5.05
C ASP A 57 -21.41 -5.67 -4.00
N LEU A 58 -20.22 -5.04 -4.02
CA LEU A 58 -19.83 -3.98 -3.09
C LEU A 58 -20.88 -2.87 -2.89
N PRO A 59 -21.62 -2.38 -3.91
CA PRO A 59 -22.62 -1.34 -3.71
C PRO A 59 -23.69 -1.75 -2.68
N GLU A 60 -24.05 -3.03 -2.61
CA GLU A 60 -25.04 -3.55 -1.65
C GLU A 60 -24.57 -3.46 -0.18
N LEU A 61 -23.27 -3.26 0.05
CA LEU A 61 -22.63 -3.23 1.38
C LEU A 61 -22.37 -1.80 1.89
N LEU A 62 -22.70 -0.81 1.06
CA LEU A 62 -22.49 0.61 1.32
C LEU A 62 -23.83 1.34 1.34
N GLN A 63 -23.86 2.51 1.97
CA GLN A 63 -25.04 3.35 2.09
C GLN A 63 -24.87 4.67 1.34
N ALA A 64 -25.99 5.23 0.88
CA ALA A 64 -25.99 6.59 0.35
C ALA A 64 -25.41 7.56 1.39
N GLY A 65 -24.48 8.41 0.97
CA GLY A 65 -23.75 9.32 1.85
C GLY A 65 -22.47 8.74 2.46
N ASP A 66 -22.15 7.45 2.28
CA ASP A 66 -20.81 6.92 2.59
C ASP A 66 -19.76 7.58 1.68
N LEU A 67 -18.51 7.64 2.15
CA LEU A 67 -17.38 8.21 1.41
C LEU A 67 -16.28 7.17 1.19
N LEU A 68 -16.04 6.79 -0.07
CA LEU A 68 -14.89 5.98 -0.46
C LEU A 68 -13.66 6.88 -0.64
N VAL A 69 -12.57 6.57 0.09
CA VAL A 69 -11.30 7.29 0.00
C VAL A 69 -10.24 6.41 -0.66
N PHE A 70 -9.81 6.82 -1.86
CA PHE A 70 -8.83 6.10 -2.67
C PHE A 70 -7.44 6.72 -2.56
N ASN A 71 -6.39 5.91 -2.74
CA ASN A 71 -5.05 6.40 -3.01
C ASN A 71 -4.88 6.58 -4.53
N ASP A 72 -4.64 7.82 -4.98
CA ASP A 72 -4.50 8.19 -6.39
C ASP A 72 -3.05 8.18 -6.90
N THR A 73 -2.14 7.60 -6.12
CA THR A 73 -0.75 7.47 -6.55
C THR A 73 -0.63 6.65 -7.84
N LYS A 74 0.26 7.10 -8.73
CA LYS A 74 0.57 6.46 -10.01
C LYS A 74 1.91 5.74 -9.91
N VAL A 75 1.91 4.48 -10.33
CA VAL A 75 3.10 3.64 -10.32
C VAL A 75 4.02 4.13 -11.44
N VAL A 76 5.29 4.29 -11.12
CA VAL A 76 6.31 4.65 -12.10
C VAL A 76 7.14 3.44 -12.45
N LYS A 77 7.70 3.43 -13.66
CA LYS A 77 8.66 2.43 -14.13
C LYS A 77 10.03 2.62 -13.45
N ALA A 78 10.05 2.46 -12.13
CA ALA A 78 11.15 2.83 -11.27
C ALA A 78 12.32 1.84 -11.27
N ARG A 79 12.18 0.66 -11.88
CA ARG A 79 13.29 -0.30 -11.98
C ARG A 79 14.10 -0.02 -13.25
N LEU A 80 15.35 0.37 -13.08
CA LEU A 80 16.28 0.73 -14.16
C LEU A 80 17.49 -0.19 -14.13
N PHE A 81 17.86 -0.72 -15.29
CA PHE A 81 19.04 -1.55 -15.47
C PHE A 81 20.15 -0.77 -16.16
N GLY A 82 21.39 -1.03 -15.77
CA GLY A 82 22.55 -0.36 -16.32
C GLY A 82 23.85 -1.07 -16.00
N GLU A 83 24.95 -0.39 -16.27
CA GLU A 83 26.30 -0.91 -16.16
C GLU A 83 27.25 0.17 -15.65
N LYS A 84 28.25 -0.26 -14.89
CA LYS A 84 29.41 0.56 -14.56
C LYS A 84 30.32 0.69 -15.79
N PRO A 85 31.23 1.69 -15.80
CA PRO A 85 32.27 1.77 -16.83
C PRO A 85 33.14 0.51 -16.97
N THR A 86 33.23 -0.28 -15.89
CA THR A 86 33.93 -1.57 -15.84
C THR A 86 33.15 -2.74 -16.48
N GLY A 87 31.93 -2.52 -16.97
CA GLY A 87 31.02 -3.55 -17.49
C GLY A 87 30.22 -4.31 -16.42
N GLY A 88 30.43 -4.00 -15.14
CA GLY A 88 29.66 -4.62 -14.05
C GLY A 88 28.21 -4.15 -14.03
N LYS A 89 27.25 -5.09 -14.03
CA LYS A 89 25.81 -4.80 -14.01
C LYS A 89 25.38 -4.04 -12.74
N VAL A 90 24.44 -3.11 -12.91
CA VAL A 90 23.79 -2.35 -11.85
C VAL A 90 22.28 -2.36 -12.08
N GLU A 91 21.53 -2.46 -10.98
CA GLU A 91 20.11 -2.21 -10.96
C GLU A 91 19.81 -1.09 -9.95
N LEU A 92 19.02 -0.11 -10.40
CA LEU A 92 18.49 0.95 -9.56
C LEU A 92 16.98 0.76 -9.44
N LEU A 93 16.48 0.78 -8.20
CA LEU A 93 15.05 0.89 -7.92
C LEU A 93 14.80 2.29 -7.35
N ILE A 94 14.26 3.18 -8.18
CA ILE A 94 13.99 4.57 -7.82
C ILE A 94 12.90 4.62 -6.75
N GLU A 95 13.24 5.20 -5.60
CA GLU A 95 12.33 5.40 -4.48
C GLU A 95 11.60 6.75 -4.57
N ARG A 96 12.32 7.81 -4.96
CA ARG A 96 11.76 9.17 -4.99
C ARG A 96 12.52 10.04 -5.99
N VAL A 97 11.77 10.81 -6.77
CA VAL A 97 12.31 11.90 -7.61
C VAL A 97 12.37 13.18 -6.76
N LEU A 98 13.52 13.84 -6.81
CA LEU A 98 13.83 15.10 -6.15
C LEU A 98 13.95 16.22 -7.21
N THR A 99 14.21 17.44 -6.76
CA THR A 99 14.47 18.57 -7.65
C THR A 99 15.80 18.45 -8.39
N GLY A 100 15.92 19.08 -9.56
CA GLY A 100 17.18 19.15 -10.33
C GLY A 100 17.61 17.82 -10.94
N ASN A 101 16.66 17.04 -11.48
CA ASN A 101 16.87 15.70 -12.06
C ASN A 101 17.52 14.69 -11.12
N GLN A 102 17.35 14.90 -9.81
CA GLN A 102 17.92 14.02 -8.81
C GLN A 102 16.92 12.96 -8.41
N VAL A 103 17.43 11.77 -8.11
CA VAL A 103 16.63 10.65 -7.64
C VAL A 103 17.32 10.01 -6.45
N VAL A 104 16.53 9.39 -5.59
CA VAL A 104 17.04 8.50 -4.55
C VAL A 104 16.55 7.10 -4.84
N ALA A 105 17.44 6.12 -4.69
CA ALA A 105 17.21 4.76 -5.15
C ALA A 105 17.89 3.73 -4.26
N HIS A 106 17.30 2.53 -4.23
CA HIS A 106 18.05 1.34 -3.86
C HIS A 106 18.96 0.96 -5.02
N MET A 107 20.19 0.51 -4.72
CA MET A 107 21.16 0.08 -5.72
C MET A 107 21.59 -1.35 -5.44
N ARG A 108 21.40 -2.23 -6.42
CA ARG A 108 21.93 -3.60 -6.40
C ARG A 108 23.12 -3.69 -7.35
N VAL A 109 24.30 -3.98 -6.78
CA VAL A 109 25.58 -4.07 -7.49
C VAL A 109 26.57 -4.91 -6.69
N SER A 110 27.46 -5.66 -7.35
CA SER A 110 28.48 -6.48 -6.67
C SER A 110 29.53 -5.64 -5.93
N LYS A 111 30.07 -4.60 -6.59
CA LYS A 111 31.00 -3.63 -5.99
C LYS A 111 30.46 -2.22 -6.21
N LYS A 112 30.15 -1.53 -5.11
CA LYS A 112 29.57 -0.19 -5.11
C LYS A 112 30.50 0.81 -5.84
N PRO A 113 29.96 1.65 -6.73
CA PRO A 113 30.70 2.75 -7.35
C PRO A 113 31.04 3.83 -6.31
N GLN A 114 32.04 4.66 -6.61
CA GLN A 114 32.38 5.81 -5.76
C GLN A 114 31.48 7.01 -6.09
N PRO A 115 31.23 7.93 -5.13
CA PRO A 115 30.63 9.22 -5.45
C PRO A 115 31.38 9.92 -6.58
N GLY A 116 30.63 10.48 -7.53
CA GLY A 116 31.13 11.08 -8.78
C GLY A 116 31.21 10.10 -9.95
N GLU A 117 31.15 8.79 -9.72
CA GLU A 117 31.15 7.80 -10.80
C GLU A 117 29.81 7.79 -11.54
N THR A 118 29.88 7.76 -12.87
CA THR A 118 28.72 7.74 -13.77
C THR A 118 28.45 6.32 -14.25
N LEU A 119 27.20 5.90 -14.10
CA LEU A 119 26.66 4.64 -14.59
C LEU A 119 25.99 4.86 -15.95
N TRP A 120 26.11 3.88 -16.85
CA TRP A 120 25.42 3.88 -18.14
C TRP A 120 24.14 3.07 -18.03
N MET A 121 22.99 3.72 -18.16
CA MET A 121 21.69 3.12 -17.95
C MET A 121 21.03 2.79 -19.29
N ALA A 122 20.22 1.73 -19.31
CA ALA A 122 19.47 1.28 -20.48
C ALA A 122 20.34 1.16 -21.75
N GLY A 123 21.48 0.47 -21.64
CA GLY A 123 22.41 0.29 -22.75
C GLY A 123 23.13 1.58 -23.19
N GLY A 124 23.19 2.59 -22.32
CA GLY A 124 23.83 3.88 -22.59
C GLY A 124 22.88 4.98 -23.09
N ALA A 125 21.56 4.75 -23.09
CA ALA A 125 20.58 5.75 -23.48
C ALA A 125 20.57 6.98 -22.56
N PHE A 126 20.93 6.81 -21.29
CA PHE A 126 21.11 7.90 -20.33
C PHE A 126 22.14 7.54 -19.26
N SER A 127 22.56 8.54 -18.49
CA SER A 127 23.55 8.42 -17.43
C SER A 127 22.93 8.60 -16.05
N ALA A 128 23.49 7.89 -15.06
CA ALA A 128 23.19 8.10 -13.64
C ALA A 128 24.49 8.34 -12.87
N THR A 129 24.72 9.57 -12.42
CA THR A 129 25.93 9.93 -11.65
C THR A 129 25.64 9.84 -10.16
N LEU A 130 26.40 9.01 -9.44
CA LEU A 130 26.24 8.84 -7.99
C LEU A 130 26.71 10.10 -7.26
N LEU A 131 25.83 10.73 -6.49
CA LEU A 131 26.19 11.85 -5.62
C LEU A 131 26.63 11.40 -4.21
N GLY A 132 26.09 10.28 -3.72
CA GLY A 132 26.37 9.77 -2.39
C GLY A 132 25.19 9.04 -1.78
N ARG A 133 25.13 9.01 -0.45
CA ARG A 133 24.03 8.41 0.34
C ARG A 133 22.93 9.45 0.63
N TRP A 134 21.75 8.97 0.99
CA TRP A 134 20.58 9.80 1.30
C TRP A 134 19.71 9.17 2.41
N PRO A 135 19.05 9.96 3.28
CA PRO A 135 19.04 11.44 3.33
C PRO A 135 20.31 12.05 3.90
N GLU A 136 21.07 11.27 4.67
CA GLU A 136 22.30 11.67 5.33
C GLU A 136 23.52 10.96 4.71
N LYS A 137 24.73 11.31 5.14
CA LYS A 137 25.99 10.75 4.62
C LYS A 137 26.08 9.22 4.72
N ASP A 138 25.40 8.63 5.71
CA ASP A 138 25.34 7.17 5.91
C ASP A 138 23.95 6.59 5.63
N GLY A 139 23.02 7.42 5.14
CA GLY A 139 21.61 7.07 4.94
C GLY A 139 21.41 5.88 4.01
N ALA A 140 20.29 5.15 4.17
CA ALA A 140 20.09 3.83 3.56
C ALA A 140 20.10 3.84 2.00
N LEU A 141 19.68 4.93 1.37
CA LEU A 141 19.51 5.05 -0.08
C LEU A 141 20.72 5.72 -0.75
N PHE A 142 20.76 5.63 -2.07
CA PHE A 142 21.77 6.29 -2.90
C PHE A 142 21.14 7.41 -3.71
N ARG A 143 21.79 8.57 -3.76
CA ARG A 143 21.35 9.75 -4.49
C ARG A 143 22.07 9.83 -5.82
N PHE A 144 21.32 10.00 -6.91
CA PHE A 144 21.86 10.14 -8.25
C PHE A 144 21.34 11.40 -8.93
N VAL A 145 22.10 11.90 -9.90
CA VAL A 145 21.58 12.81 -10.95
C VAL A 145 21.39 11.98 -12.21
N LEU A 146 20.21 12.07 -12.82
CA LEU A 146 19.94 11.46 -14.12
C LEU A 146 20.09 12.51 -15.22
N SER A 147 20.68 12.12 -16.35
CA SER A 147 20.82 13.02 -17.51
C SER A 147 20.94 12.25 -18.82
N ASN A 148 20.44 12.88 -19.90
CA ASN A 148 20.70 12.50 -21.28
C ASN A 148 20.84 13.76 -22.16
N ASP A 149 21.25 13.59 -23.42
CA ASP A 149 21.48 14.70 -24.34
C ASP A 149 20.19 15.44 -24.74
N SER A 150 19.04 14.77 -24.63
CA SER A 150 17.72 15.36 -24.90
C SER A 150 17.18 16.22 -23.75
N GLY A 151 17.83 16.20 -22.57
CA GLY A 151 17.38 16.94 -21.40
C GLY A 151 16.09 16.39 -20.77
N ASP A 152 15.79 15.10 -20.97
CA ASP A 152 14.63 14.44 -20.37
C ASP A 152 14.73 14.46 -18.84
N ASP A 153 13.60 14.68 -18.16
CA ASP A 153 13.51 14.59 -16.71
C ASP A 153 13.50 13.11 -16.22
N PRO A 154 13.69 12.85 -14.90
CA PRO A 154 13.68 11.49 -14.38
C PRO A 154 12.42 10.68 -14.66
N TYR A 155 11.23 11.30 -14.68
CA TYR A 155 9.98 10.59 -14.97
C TYR A 155 9.90 10.18 -16.44
N GLN A 156 10.34 11.05 -17.34
CA GLN A 156 10.42 10.74 -18.78
C GLN A 156 11.41 9.62 -19.05
N LEU A 157 12.59 9.64 -18.41
CA LEU A 157 13.59 8.58 -18.52
C LEU A 157 13.04 7.24 -18.00
N MET A 158 12.40 7.23 -16.83
CA MET A 158 11.76 6.04 -16.29
C MET A 158 10.67 5.52 -17.23
N ASP A 159 9.81 6.39 -17.77
CA ASP A 159 8.73 5.95 -18.66
C ASP A 159 9.25 5.31 -19.95
N LYS A 160 10.33 5.84 -20.53
CA LYS A 160 10.96 5.32 -21.76
C LYS A 160 11.76 4.03 -21.54
N HIS A 161 12.49 3.95 -20.42
CA HIS A 161 13.57 2.96 -20.26
C HIS A 161 13.45 2.07 -19.03
N GLY A 162 12.51 2.38 -18.14
CA GLY A 162 12.31 1.63 -16.91
C GLY A 162 11.33 0.47 -17.07
N HIS A 163 11.27 -0.30 -16.00
CA HIS A 163 10.38 -1.43 -15.81
C HIS A 163 9.48 -1.19 -14.61
N VAL A 164 8.26 -1.73 -14.66
CA VAL A 164 7.35 -1.70 -13.50
C VAL A 164 7.93 -2.61 -12.42
N PRO A 165 8.17 -2.10 -11.20
CA PRO A 165 8.75 -2.90 -10.14
C PRO A 165 7.66 -3.77 -9.51
N LEU A 166 7.38 -4.91 -10.15
CA LEU A 166 6.46 -5.89 -9.60
C LEU A 166 6.97 -6.42 -8.25
N PRO A 167 6.05 -6.68 -7.29
CA PRO A 167 6.35 -7.33 -6.03
C PRO A 167 7.18 -8.61 -6.20
N PRO A 168 8.05 -8.96 -5.24
CA PRO A 168 8.99 -10.08 -5.38
C PRO A 168 8.33 -11.47 -5.46
N TYR A 169 7.07 -11.59 -5.05
CA TYR A 169 6.29 -12.84 -5.15
C TYR A 169 5.62 -13.04 -6.53
N ILE A 170 5.67 -12.03 -7.40
CA ILE A 170 5.29 -12.17 -8.81
C ILE A 170 6.56 -12.56 -9.56
N THR A 171 6.54 -13.75 -10.15
CA THR A 171 7.75 -14.43 -10.61
C THR A 171 8.10 -14.17 -12.08
N HIS A 172 7.17 -13.63 -12.86
CA HIS A 172 7.41 -13.22 -14.23
C HIS A 172 7.97 -11.79 -14.34
N VAL A 173 8.56 -11.48 -15.49
CA VAL A 173 9.02 -10.12 -15.84
C VAL A 173 7.79 -9.28 -16.21
N ASP A 174 7.85 -7.97 -15.98
CA ASP A 174 6.72 -7.10 -16.31
C ASP A 174 6.37 -7.14 -17.80
N GLU A 175 5.12 -7.48 -18.09
CA GLU A 175 4.56 -7.48 -19.45
C GLU A 175 3.69 -6.24 -19.69
N ALA A 176 3.31 -6.01 -20.95
CA ALA A 176 2.42 -4.90 -21.29
C ALA A 176 1.08 -4.93 -20.53
N ASP A 177 0.59 -6.14 -20.21
CA ASP A 177 -0.61 -6.30 -19.39
C ASP A 177 -0.36 -5.88 -17.94
N ASP A 178 0.80 -6.22 -17.35
CA ASP A 178 1.16 -5.78 -16.00
C ASP A 178 1.27 -4.25 -15.92
N VAL A 179 1.87 -3.60 -16.92
CA VAL A 179 1.93 -2.13 -16.97
C VAL A 179 0.52 -1.52 -16.93
N ARG A 180 -0.45 -2.13 -17.62
CA ARG A 180 -1.84 -1.66 -17.66
C ARG A 180 -2.62 -2.04 -16.39
N ARG A 181 -2.43 -3.25 -15.88
CA ARG A 181 -3.24 -3.85 -14.81
C ARG A 181 -2.70 -3.58 -13.42
N TYR A 182 -1.40 -3.34 -13.28
CA TYR A 182 -0.75 -2.84 -12.06
C TYR A 182 -0.90 -1.32 -11.90
N GLN A 183 -1.95 -0.76 -12.49
CA GLN A 183 -2.35 0.63 -12.32
C GLN A 183 -3.86 0.67 -12.01
N THR A 184 -4.23 1.50 -11.03
CA THR A 184 -5.63 1.77 -10.68
C THR A 184 -6.25 2.76 -11.66
N VAL A 185 -7.58 2.75 -11.77
CA VAL A 185 -8.34 3.76 -12.54
C VAL A 185 -8.28 5.16 -11.90
N PHE A 186 -7.77 5.26 -10.66
CA PHE A 186 -7.62 6.52 -9.93
C PHE A 186 -6.24 7.16 -10.08
N ALA A 187 -5.33 6.53 -10.80
CA ALA A 187 -3.93 6.93 -10.87
C ALA A 187 -3.72 8.30 -11.52
N LYS A 188 -3.25 9.27 -10.73
CA LYS A 188 -3.01 10.66 -11.17
C LYS A 188 -1.61 11.14 -10.84
N ASN A 189 -1.15 10.88 -9.61
CA ASN A 189 0.06 11.51 -9.06
C ASN A 189 1.28 10.55 -9.13
N PRO A 190 2.23 10.73 -10.08
CA PRO A 190 3.37 9.82 -10.23
C PRO A 190 4.30 9.85 -9.02
N GLY A 191 4.80 8.68 -8.63
CA GLY A 191 5.85 8.58 -7.62
C GLY A 191 5.84 7.31 -6.78
N ALA A 192 4.88 6.40 -6.96
CA ALA A 192 4.88 5.13 -6.24
C ALA A 192 5.69 4.05 -6.97
N VAL A 193 6.36 3.23 -6.18
CA VAL A 193 6.98 1.97 -6.61
C VAL A 193 5.91 0.87 -6.65
N ALA A 194 5.00 0.82 -5.68
CA ALA A 194 3.95 -0.20 -5.61
C ALA A 194 2.56 0.38 -5.83
N ALA A 195 1.67 -0.40 -6.47
CA ALA A 195 0.28 -0.02 -6.67
C ALA A 195 -0.53 -0.13 -5.36
N PRO A 196 -1.51 0.76 -5.11
CA PRO A 196 -2.50 0.57 -4.05
C PRO A 196 -3.50 -0.52 -4.49
N THR A 197 -3.15 -1.78 -4.22
CA THR A 197 -3.75 -2.93 -4.93
C THR A 197 -5.21 -3.20 -4.64
N ALA A 198 -5.74 -2.73 -3.51
CA ALA A 198 -7.15 -2.85 -3.18
C ALA A 198 -8.04 -2.07 -4.17
N ALA A 199 -7.51 -0.98 -4.74
CA ALA A 199 -8.22 -0.19 -5.74
C ALA A 199 -8.15 -0.80 -7.15
N LEU A 200 -7.39 -1.90 -7.36
CA LEU A 200 -7.33 -2.58 -8.66
C LEU A 200 -8.61 -3.35 -9.00
N HIS A 201 -9.45 -3.64 -8.00
CA HIS A 201 -10.73 -4.34 -8.14
C HIS A 201 -11.86 -3.46 -8.70
N PHE A 202 -11.66 -2.13 -8.73
CA PHE A 202 -12.65 -1.19 -9.25
C PHE A 202 -12.52 -1.00 -10.76
N ASP A 203 -13.65 -1.06 -11.45
CA ASP A 203 -13.80 -0.64 -12.84
C ASP A 203 -14.87 0.46 -12.95
N GLU A 204 -14.97 1.07 -14.13
CA GLU A 204 -15.89 2.19 -14.37
C GLU A 204 -17.37 1.82 -14.18
N ALA A 205 -17.74 0.58 -14.48
CA ALA A 205 -19.12 0.10 -14.30
C ALA A 205 -19.49 0.05 -12.82
N LEU A 206 -18.63 -0.51 -11.98
CA LEU A 206 -18.81 -0.53 -10.54
C LEU A 206 -18.83 0.88 -9.95
N LEU A 207 -17.94 1.77 -10.40
CA LEU A 207 -17.91 3.16 -9.94
C LEU A 207 -19.19 3.92 -10.29
N THR A 208 -19.73 3.68 -11.48
CA THR A 208 -21.01 4.26 -11.89
C THR A 208 -22.16 3.78 -11.01
N ALA A 209 -22.19 2.48 -10.66
CA ALA A 209 -23.20 1.94 -9.75
C ALA A 209 -23.13 2.56 -8.35
N LEU A 210 -21.91 2.74 -7.82
CA LEU A 210 -21.67 3.41 -6.53
C LEU A 210 -22.15 4.88 -6.54
N ASP A 211 -21.81 5.62 -7.60
CA ASP A 211 -22.26 7.01 -7.76
C ASP A 211 -23.79 7.10 -7.84
N GLN A 212 -24.45 6.19 -8.56
CA GLN A 212 -25.92 6.12 -8.67
C GLN A 212 -26.62 5.82 -7.33
N GLN A 213 -25.95 5.09 -6.44
CA GLN A 213 -26.42 4.81 -5.08
C GLN A 213 -26.16 5.97 -4.12
N GLY A 214 -25.49 7.04 -4.57
CA GLY A 214 -25.15 8.20 -3.73
C GLY A 214 -23.95 7.96 -2.82
N VAL A 215 -23.07 7.01 -3.15
CA VAL A 215 -21.78 6.85 -2.47
C VAL A 215 -20.81 7.90 -3.04
N GLU A 216 -20.22 8.70 -2.18
CA GLU A 216 -19.27 9.74 -2.57
C GLU A 216 -17.85 9.19 -2.69
N ARG A 217 -16.99 9.89 -3.43
CA ARG A 217 -15.59 9.53 -3.65
C ARG A 217 -14.65 10.68 -3.33
N ALA A 218 -13.52 10.39 -2.69
CA ALA A 218 -12.41 11.30 -2.47
C ALA A 218 -11.07 10.59 -2.70
N SER A 219 -9.99 11.38 -2.77
CA SER A 219 -8.65 10.85 -3.02
C SER A 219 -7.63 11.45 -2.07
N ILE A 220 -6.67 10.62 -1.67
CA ILE A 220 -5.42 11.01 -1.05
C ILE A 220 -4.29 10.57 -1.98
N THR A 221 -3.11 11.14 -1.82
CA THR A 221 -1.90 10.61 -2.43
C THR A 221 -1.00 10.05 -1.34
N LEU A 222 -0.60 8.80 -1.45
CA LEU A 222 0.52 8.25 -0.67
C LEU A 222 1.43 7.45 -1.61
N HIS A 223 2.66 7.92 -1.77
CA HIS A 223 3.67 7.24 -2.59
C HIS A 223 4.26 6.07 -1.83
N VAL A 224 3.91 4.87 -2.28
CA VAL A 224 4.38 3.62 -1.68
C VAL A 224 5.80 3.36 -2.16
N GLY A 225 6.75 3.38 -1.23
CA GLY A 225 8.15 3.07 -1.49
C GLY A 225 8.45 1.57 -1.58
N ALA A 226 9.68 1.23 -1.96
CA ALA A 226 10.18 -0.15 -2.01
C ALA A 226 10.23 -0.81 -0.61
N GLY A 227 10.28 -0.01 0.45
CA GLY A 227 10.21 -0.48 1.84
C GLY A 227 8.96 -1.31 2.14
N THR A 228 7.86 -1.10 1.43
CA THR A 228 6.58 -1.79 1.67
C THR A 228 6.64 -3.30 1.45
N PHE A 229 7.62 -3.80 0.71
CA PHE A 229 7.83 -5.24 0.53
C PHE A 229 8.83 -5.84 1.53
N GLN A 230 9.41 -5.04 2.43
CA GLN A 230 10.37 -5.54 3.40
C GLN A 230 9.65 -6.30 4.52
N PRO A 231 10.13 -7.50 4.89
CA PRO A 231 9.55 -8.25 5.99
C PRO A 231 9.83 -7.55 7.33
N VAL A 232 8.91 -7.68 8.27
CA VAL A 232 9.18 -7.36 9.68
C VAL A 232 10.14 -8.44 10.20
N LYS A 233 11.28 -8.00 10.77
CA LYS A 233 12.35 -8.90 11.24
C LYS A 233 12.49 -8.96 12.76
N THR A 234 11.81 -8.08 13.48
CA THR A 234 11.87 -8.00 14.95
C THR A 234 10.79 -8.89 15.54
N GLU A 235 11.15 -9.69 16.55
CA GLU A 235 10.19 -10.56 17.25
C GLU A 235 9.19 -9.73 18.06
N ASN A 236 9.70 -8.74 18.79
CA ASN A 236 8.88 -7.70 19.39
C ASN A 236 8.49 -6.70 18.30
N ILE A 237 7.19 -6.64 17.98
CA ILE A 237 6.71 -5.75 16.92
C ILE A 237 6.91 -4.28 17.29
N SER A 238 6.88 -3.91 18.58
CA SER A 238 7.04 -2.51 19.01
C SER A 238 8.43 -1.92 18.73
N GLU A 239 9.43 -2.77 18.44
CA GLU A 239 10.78 -2.36 18.04
C GLU A 239 10.92 -2.14 16.54
N HIS A 240 9.90 -2.48 15.74
CA HIS A 240 9.95 -2.33 14.29
C HIS A 240 9.84 -0.84 13.89
N VAL A 241 10.80 -0.38 13.09
CA VAL A 241 10.77 0.96 12.49
C VAL A 241 10.25 0.87 11.07
N MET A 242 9.07 1.44 10.83
CA MET A 242 8.50 1.57 9.49
C MET A 242 9.33 2.53 8.64
N HIS A 243 9.43 2.23 7.33
CA HIS A 243 9.95 3.18 6.35
C HIS A 243 9.02 4.39 6.21
N PHE A 244 9.59 5.49 5.76
CA PHE A 244 8.84 6.72 5.48
C PHE A 244 8.20 6.67 4.09
N GLU A 245 6.95 7.11 4.01
CA GLU A 245 6.23 7.29 2.76
C GLU A 245 5.65 8.69 2.67
N ARG A 246 5.81 9.32 1.51
CA ARG A 246 5.30 10.68 1.30
C ARG A 246 3.81 10.62 1.06
N TYR A 247 3.05 11.44 1.78
CA TYR A 247 1.62 11.58 1.59
C TYR A 247 1.19 13.04 1.46
N SER A 248 0.02 13.23 0.85
CA SER A 248 -0.71 14.49 0.79
C SER A 248 -2.21 14.25 0.74
N ILE A 249 -2.97 15.12 1.39
CA ILE A 249 -4.42 15.13 1.45
C ILE A 249 -4.89 16.52 1.05
N ASP A 250 -5.56 16.61 -0.09
CA ASP A 250 -6.05 17.88 -0.60
C ASP A 250 -7.18 18.45 0.29
N PRO A 251 -7.30 19.78 0.42
CA PRO A 251 -8.37 20.41 1.20
C PRO A 251 -9.78 19.94 0.79
N ALA A 252 -10.01 19.68 -0.50
CA ALA A 252 -11.29 19.15 -1.00
C ALA A 252 -11.64 17.76 -0.42
N THR A 253 -10.63 16.92 -0.16
CA THR A 253 -10.82 15.62 0.50
C THR A 253 -11.18 15.80 1.97
N LEU A 254 -10.56 16.77 2.66
CA LEU A 254 -10.88 17.09 4.05
C LEU A 254 -12.32 17.60 4.19
N GLU A 255 -12.76 18.44 3.26
CA GLU A 255 -14.13 18.93 3.21
C GLU A 255 -15.13 17.77 3.05
N LYS A 256 -14.90 16.86 2.11
CA LYS A 256 -15.74 15.67 1.93
C LYS A 256 -15.77 14.77 3.16
N ILE A 257 -14.64 14.57 3.83
CA ILE A 257 -14.58 13.80 5.09
C ILE A 257 -15.43 14.48 6.16
N SER A 258 -15.32 15.81 6.30
CA SER A 258 -16.12 16.59 7.26
C SER A 258 -17.62 16.49 6.98
N GLN A 259 -18.02 16.67 5.72
CA GLN A 259 -19.42 16.55 5.28
C GLN A 259 -19.97 15.14 5.51
N CYS A 260 -19.17 14.11 5.21
CA CYS A 260 -19.52 12.71 5.48
C CYS A 260 -19.78 12.44 6.96
N LYS A 261 -18.91 12.94 7.84
CA LYS A 261 -19.10 12.82 9.28
C LYS A 261 -20.33 13.60 9.76
N ALA A 262 -20.55 14.81 9.24
CA ALA A 262 -21.67 15.65 9.63
C ALA A 262 -23.04 15.03 9.31
N ARG A 263 -23.15 14.28 8.21
CA ARG A 263 -24.38 13.54 7.82
C ARG A 263 -24.48 12.13 8.41
N GLY A 264 -23.48 11.69 9.19
CA GLY A 264 -23.46 10.35 9.80
C GLY A 264 -23.08 9.20 8.85
N GLY A 265 -22.57 9.52 7.65
CA GLY A 265 -22.06 8.52 6.70
C GLY A 265 -20.75 7.89 7.16
N LYS A 266 -20.39 6.73 6.59
CA LYS A 266 -19.16 6.01 6.93
C LYS A 266 -18.01 6.39 6.00
N ILE A 267 -16.84 6.59 6.59
CA ILE A 267 -15.59 6.74 5.84
C ILE A 267 -15.03 5.34 5.53
N VAL A 268 -15.00 5.00 4.25
CA VAL A 268 -14.53 3.71 3.74
C VAL A 268 -13.17 3.90 3.08
N ALA A 269 -12.10 3.48 3.75
CA ALA A 269 -10.77 3.52 3.17
C ALA A 269 -10.59 2.38 2.16
N VAL A 270 -10.13 2.71 0.96
CA VAL A 270 -9.76 1.73 -0.06
C VAL A 270 -8.25 1.54 -0.03
N GLY A 271 -7.83 0.44 0.61
CA GLY A 271 -6.44 0.06 0.82
C GLY A 271 -5.85 0.61 2.12
N THR A 272 -4.92 -0.17 2.69
CA THR A 272 -4.18 0.17 3.91
C THR A 272 -3.35 1.44 3.79
N THR A 273 -2.90 1.79 2.58
CA THR A 273 -2.21 3.06 2.32
C THR A 273 -3.09 4.27 2.63
N SER A 274 -4.38 4.19 2.27
CA SER A 274 -5.35 5.25 2.53
C SER A 274 -5.61 5.38 4.03
N VAL A 275 -5.68 4.26 4.74
CA VAL A 275 -5.78 4.24 6.21
C VAL A 275 -4.60 4.98 6.84
N ARG A 276 -3.36 4.63 6.49
CA ARG A 276 -2.17 5.27 7.07
C ARG A 276 -2.11 6.77 6.79
N ALA A 277 -2.46 7.22 5.59
CA ALA A 277 -2.49 8.65 5.28
C ALA A 277 -3.51 9.39 6.15
N LEU A 278 -4.75 8.87 6.23
CA LEU A 278 -5.83 9.47 7.00
C LEU A 278 -5.55 9.48 8.51
N GLU A 279 -5.04 8.38 9.05
CA GLU A 279 -4.75 8.26 10.49
C GLU A 279 -3.46 9.01 10.88
N THR A 280 -2.52 9.20 9.95
CA THR A 280 -1.39 10.13 10.16
C THR A 280 -1.91 11.55 10.29
N TRP A 281 -2.74 12.00 9.34
CA TRP A 281 -3.36 13.32 9.40
C TRP A 281 -4.15 13.52 10.68
N ALA A 282 -4.92 12.52 11.12
CA ALA A 282 -5.67 12.60 12.36
C ALA A 282 -4.78 12.73 13.61
N LYS A 283 -3.60 12.12 13.58
CA LYS A 283 -2.62 12.15 14.68
C LYS A 283 -1.82 13.45 14.72
N THR A 284 -1.41 13.97 13.57
CA THR A 284 -0.46 15.10 13.49
C THR A 284 -1.14 16.43 13.17
N GLY A 285 -2.31 16.41 12.54
CA GLY A 285 -2.95 17.58 11.94
C GLY A 285 -2.31 18.02 10.61
N GLU A 286 -1.23 17.35 10.17
CA GLU A 286 -0.52 17.68 8.94
C GLU A 286 -1.19 17.03 7.74
N THR A 287 -1.42 17.80 6.68
CA THR A 287 -2.09 17.33 5.46
C THR A 287 -1.10 16.88 4.39
N GLN A 288 0.19 17.09 4.62
CA GLN A 288 1.26 16.68 3.72
C GLN A 288 2.53 16.42 4.53
N GLY A 289 3.36 15.49 4.06
CA GLY A 289 4.62 15.17 4.72
C GLY A 289 5.06 13.74 4.45
N ASP A 290 5.97 13.26 5.30
CA ASP A 290 6.34 11.85 5.34
C ASP A 290 5.62 11.17 6.53
N THR A 291 5.09 9.97 6.33
CA THR A 291 4.54 9.13 7.39
C THR A 291 5.38 7.87 7.56
N ASN A 292 5.68 7.52 8.80
CA ASN A 292 6.21 6.22 9.20
C ASN A 292 5.26 5.54 10.20
N ILE A 293 3.96 5.85 10.12
CA ILE A 293 2.99 5.31 11.06
C ILE A 293 2.97 3.78 11.00
N PHE A 294 3.16 3.16 12.16
CA PHE A 294 3.04 1.73 12.32
C PHE A 294 1.76 1.43 13.10
N ILE A 295 0.81 0.77 12.43
CA ILE A 295 -0.51 0.47 12.98
C ILE A 295 -0.52 -1.00 13.40
N THR A 296 -0.62 -1.23 14.70
CA THR A 296 -0.66 -2.55 15.35
C THR A 296 -1.87 -2.64 16.28
N PRO A 297 -2.28 -3.84 16.74
CA PRO A 297 -3.37 -3.98 17.71
C PRO A 297 -3.24 -3.01 18.89
N GLY A 298 -4.38 -2.44 19.32
CA GLY A 298 -4.44 -1.33 20.27
C GLY A 298 -4.45 0.07 19.64
N PHE A 299 -4.32 0.19 18.31
CA PHE A 299 -4.39 1.48 17.62
C PHE A 299 -5.80 2.09 17.65
N ASP A 300 -5.89 3.39 17.93
CA ASP A 300 -7.14 4.14 18.05
C ASP A 300 -7.48 4.89 16.75
N PHE A 301 -8.25 4.23 15.88
CA PHE A 301 -8.65 4.77 14.57
C PHE A 301 -9.68 5.90 14.69
N LYS A 302 -9.31 7.10 14.21
CA LYS A 302 -10.08 8.34 14.33
C LYS A 302 -10.91 8.69 13.10
N ILE A 303 -10.51 8.21 11.94
CA ILE A 303 -11.11 8.62 10.67
C ILE A 303 -11.85 7.47 10.01
N VAL A 304 -11.23 6.30 9.92
CA VAL A 304 -11.74 5.19 9.10
C VAL A 304 -12.77 4.36 9.86
N ASP A 305 -13.91 4.07 9.21
CA ASP A 305 -15.00 3.26 9.74
C ASP A 305 -15.03 1.85 9.12
N LYS A 306 -14.75 1.76 7.81
CA LYS A 306 -14.65 0.51 7.05
C LYS A 306 -13.38 0.49 6.21
N LEU A 307 -12.84 -0.70 5.96
CA LEU A 307 -11.63 -0.90 5.15
C LEU A 307 -11.90 -1.93 4.06
N ILE A 308 -11.62 -1.56 2.81
CA ILE A 308 -11.51 -2.50 1.70
C ILE A 308 -10.02 -2.76 1.46
N THR A 309 -9.60 -4.03 1.51
CA THR A 309 -8.18 -4.38 1.33
C THR A 309 -8.00 -5.76 0.70
N ASN A 310 -6.80 -6.08 0.23
CA ASN A 310 -6.43 -7.43 -0.19
C ASN A 310 -6.10 -8.32 1.01
N PHE A 311 -5.85 -9.61 0.78
CA PHE A 311 -5.18 -10.47 1.75
C PHE A 311 -3.66 -10.25 1.76
N HIS A 312 -3.05 -10.27 2.95
CA HIS A 312 -1.67 -9.86 3.22
C HIS A 312 -0.77 -11.03 3.61
N LEU A 313 0.55 -10.80 3.72
CA LEU A 313 1.52 -11.86 4.00
C LEU A 313 1.46 -12.21 5.49
N PRO A 314 1.70 -13.47 5.89
CA PRO A 314 1.98 -13.77 7.29
C PRO A 314 3.15 -12.91 7.76
N LYS A 315 3.13 -12.52 9.04
CA LYS A 315 4.19 -11.72 9.67
C LYS A 315 4.46 -10.36 8.99
N SER A 316 3.48 -9.80 8.27
CA SER A 316 3.62 -8.49 7.62
C SER A 316 3.03 -7.34 8.44
N SER A 317 3.55 -6.14 8.26
CA SER A 317 2.99 -4.93 8.86
C SER A 317 1.55 -4.67 8.41
N LEU A 318 1.18 -5.09 7.20
CA LEU A 318 -0.20 -5.00 6.70
C LEU A 318 -1.13 -5.97 7.42
N MET A 319 -0.67 -7.18 7.76
CA MET A 319 -1.42 -8.13 8.59
C MET A 319 -1.69 -7.53 9.97
N MET A 320 -0.69 -6.90 10.59
CA MET A 320 -0.83 -6.22 11.88
C MET A 320 -1.83 -5.06 11.82
N LEU A 321 -1.83 -4.28 10.73
CA LEU A 321 -2.78 -3.19 10.53
C LEU A 321 -4.22 -3.69 10.43
N VAL A 322 -4.49 -4.72 9.63
CA VAL A 322 -5.86 -5.25 9.54
C VAL A 322 -6.31 -5.90 10.84
N SER A 323 -5.41 -6.57 11.57
CA SER A 323 -5.68 -7.08 12.92
C SER A 323 -5.98 -5.96 13.92
N ALA A 324 -5.29 -4.82 13.82
CA ALA A 324 -5.62 -3.65 14.62
C ALA A 324 -7.00 -3.10 14.31
N PHE A 325 -7.36 -3.09 13.02
CA PHE A 325 -8.59 -2.49 12.54
C PHE A 325 -9.83 -3.30 12.90
N ALA A 326 -9.80 -4.63 12.72
CA ALA A 326 -10.97 -5.50 12.85
C ALA A 326 -10.86 -6.55 13.97
N GLY A 327 -9.81 -6.47 14.79
CA GLY A 327 -9.52 -7.43 15.87
C GLY A 327 -8.66 -8.60 15.39
N HIS A 328 -7.63 -8.95 16.17
CA HIS A 328 -6.66 -9.98 15.80
C HIS A 328 -7.31 -11.35 15.57
N ALA A 329 -8.07 -11.86 16.55
CA ALA A 329 -8.70 -13.17 16.47
C ALA A 329 -9.68 -13.28 15.29
N HIS A 330 -10.45 -12.21 15.04
CA HIS A 330 -11.39 -12.14 13.92
C HIS A 330 -10.66 -12.23 12.57
N ILE A 331 -9.61 -11.42 12.40
CA ILE A 331 -8.77 -11.47 11.20
C ILE A 331 -8.14 -12.85 10.99
N MET A 332 -7.56 -13.47 12.03
CA MET A 332 -6.96 -14.80 11.89
C MET A 332 -8.00 -15.84 11.43
N ASN A 333 -9.24 -15.74 11.93
CA ASN A 333 -10.34 -16.59 11.48
C ASN A 333 -10.75 -16.32 10.02
N LEU A 334 -10.86 -15.04 9.60
CA LEU A 334 -11.14 -14.69 8.21
C LEU A 334 -10.09 -15.23 7.24
N TYR A 335 -8.81 -15.19 7.62
CA TYR A 335 -7.72 -15.73 6.79
C TYR A 335 -7.80 -17.25 6.68
N LYS A 336 -8.12 -17.96 7.77
CA LYS A 336 -8.37 -19.40 7.74
C LYS A 336 -9.51 -19.74 6.78
N VAL A 337 -10.65 -19.06 6.91
CA VAL A 337 -11.81 -19.25 6.02
C VAL A 337 -11.44 -18.96 4.56
N ALA A 338 -10.66 -17.90 4.31
CA ALA A 338 -10.21 -17.55 2.97
C ALA A 338 -9.33 -18.65 2.34
N ILE A 339 -8.41 -19.23 3.11
CA ILE A 339 -7.56 -20.35 2.68
C ILE A 339 -8.43 -21.57 2.38
N ASP A 340 -9.32 -21.96 3.31
CA ASP A 340 -10.22 -23.11 3.17
C ASP A 340 -11.15 -22.98 1.94
N GLN A 341 -11.49 -21.74 1.55
CA GLN A 341 -12.36 -21.43 0.41
C GLN A 341 -11.59 -21.01 -0.87
N ASN A 342 -10.28 -21.28 -0.91
CA ASN A 342 -9.41 -21.00 -2.06
C ASN A 342 -9.55 -19.56 -2.57
N TYR A 343 -9.52 -18.59 -1.66
CA TYR A 343 -9.31 -17.20 -2.01
C TYR A 343 -7.89 -17.01 -2.52
N ARG A 344 -7.73 -16.07 -3.45
CA ARG A 344 -6.43 -15.69 -3.99
C ARG A 344 -5.85 -14.55 -3.15
N PHE A 345 -4.57 -14.57 -2.87
CA PHE A 345 -3.90 -13.63 -1.96
C PHE A 345 -3.09 -12.58 -2.73
N PHE A 346 -2.71 -11.50 -2.03
CA PHE A 346 -1.82 -10.42 -2.49
C PHE A 346 -2.37 -9.46 -3.54
N SER A 347 -1.46 -8.76 -4.22
CA SER A 347 -1.72 -7.65 -5.14
C SER A 347 -2.78 -7.95 -6.19
N TYR A 348 -2.77 -9.16 -6.74
CA TYR A 348 -3.71 -9.59 -7.78
C TYR A 348 -4.78 -10.59 -7.29
N GLY A 349 -4.79 -10.82 -5.98
CA GLY A 349 -5.70 -11.74 -5.33
C GLY A 349 -7.12 -11.22 -5.27
N ASP A 350 -7.82 -11.63 -4.23
CA ASP A 350 -9.18 -11.25 -3.90
C ASP A 350 -9.19 -10.16 -2.83
N ALA A 351 -10.38 -9.68 -2.46
CA ALA A 351 -10.57 -8.58 -1.53
C ALA A 351 -11.31 -8.99 -0.25
N MET A 352 -11.15 -8.18 0.78
CA MET A 352 -11.92 -8.20 2.02
C MET A 352 -12.59 -6.84 2.25
N LEU A 353 -13.79 -6.85 2.80
CA LEU A 353 -14.43 -5.70 3.44
C LEU A 353 -14.43 -5.91 4.95
N LEU A 354 -13.91 -4.96 5.69
CA LEU A 354 -13.76 -5.00 7.14
C LEU A 354 -14.48 -3.82 7.79
N GLN A 355 -15.02 -4.05 8.99
CA GLN A 355 -15.61 -3.04 9.87
C GLN A 355 -14.62 -2.75 11.01
N LYS A 356 -14.49 -1.49 11.41
CA LYS A 356 -13.70 -1.13 12.58
C LYS A 356 -14.25 -1.83 13.83
N ALA A 357 -13.39 -2.54 14.56
CA ALA A 357 -13.73 -3.22 15.81
C ALA A 357 -14.18 -2.21 16.89
N SER A 358 -15.12 -2.64 17.73
CA SER A 358 -15.51 -1.84 18.89
C SER A 358 -14.42 -1.90 19.96
N GLN A 359 -14.23 -0.84 20.75
CA GLN A 359 -13.14 -0.73 21.75
C GLN A 359 -13.07 -1.87 22.81
N GLY A 360 -14.08 -2.75 22.89
CA GLY A 360 -14.07 -3.92 23.77
C GLY A 360 -13.67 -5.26 23.11
N GLU A 361 -13.35 -5.26 21.82
CA GLU A 361 -13.01 -6.46 21.02
C GLU A 361 -11.54 -6.48 20.55
N ILE A 362 -10.74 -5.48 20.94
CA ILE A 362 -9.36 -5.22 20.46
C ILE A 362 -8.32 -5.75 21.45
#